data_AF-A0A7W6ZKZ5-F1
#
_entry.id   AF-A0A7W6ZKZ5-F1
#
_cell.length_a   1.000
_cell.length_b   1.000
_cell.length_c   1.000
_cell.angle_alpha   90.00
_cell.angle_beta   90.00
_cell.angle_gamma   90.00
#
_symmetry.space_group_name_H-M   'P 1'
#
loop_
_entity.id
_entity.type
_entity.pdbx_description
1 polymer ?
#
loop_
_entity_poly.entity_id
_entity_poly.type
_entity_poly.pdbx_seq_one_letter_code
_entity_poly.pdbx_strand_id
1 'polypeptide(L)'
;MPNRRTPKRLKYLFPAMAALMLSASAAFGQDVGPQSQASREQVEKLVGLWKDHFAGADSLQQRRTAFKSLMETTPGPTRIQVRQVDADGIDAELMWPARLHHPIGERVILYIHGGGFSSGSIRTHSLLAGSLAKAASSDVLLIDYRLTPEYTYPAQINDALTAYRWLLDNGYRNDNVVVAGDGAGGNIAIETVLRQMQVGKALPAAVIALSPITDLAATGGSMTSNAESDPLVGKDWIETLRKAYLGRKSPTDPQASPLYADLTGFPPLLLQVGSGEVLLDDTLRLADKARRAGVDVTTEVWPGMPHQWQLFPSLLDDADRASQNIAEFAIRHFADKPQE
;
A
#
# COMPACT_ATOMS: atom_id res chain seq x y z
N MET A 1 11.48 -46.53 -70.02
CA MET A 1 11.74 -45.28 -70.77
C MET A 1 12.59 -44.35 -69.91
N PRO A 2 13.68 -43.78 -70.44
CA PRO A 2 14.63 -42.97 -69.69
C PRO A 2 14.31 -41.46 -69.79
N ASN A 3 14.63 -40.69 -68.75
CA ASN A 3 15.20 -39.33 -68.85
C ASN A 3 15.49 -38.82 -67.42
N ARG A 4 16.75 -38.74 -66.97
CA ARG A 4 17.72 -37.64 -67.19
C ARG A 4 17.10 -36.24 -67.04
N ARG A 5 17.39 -35.54 -65.93
CA ARG A 5 18.26 -34.34 -65.88
C ARG A 5 18.22 -33.65 -64.49
N THR A 6 19.41 -33.63 -63.87
CA THR A 6 20.07 -32.66 -62.96
C THR A 6 19.74 -31.16 -63.15
N PRO A 7 20.25 -30.19 -62.33
CA PRO A 7 20.91 -30.21 -60.99
C PRO A 7 20.58 -29.02 -60.02
N LYS A 8 21.21 -29.04 -58.83
CA LYS A 8 21.78 -27.93 -58.01
C LYS A 8 21.16 -27.65 -56.62
N ARG A 9 22.02 -27.91 -55.61
CA ARG A 9 22.32 -27.18 -54.36
C ARG A 9 21.15 -26.68 -53.50
N LEU A 10 21.10 -27.16 -52.25
CA LEU A 10 21.22 -26.28 -51.09
C LEU A 10 21.69 -27.07 -49.86
N LYS A 11 22.75 -26.59 -49.21
CA LYS A 11 23.20 -27.09 -47.90
C LYS A 11 22.19 -26.62 -46.86
N TYR A 12 21.56 -27.54 -46.14
CA TYR A 12 20.85 -27.26 -44.90
C TYR A 12 21.59 -27.95 -43.77
N LEU A 13 22.13 -27.15 -42.86
CA LEU A 13 22.67 -27.59 -41.57
C LEU A 13 21.95 -26.78 -40.50
N PHE A 14 21.10 -27.42 -39.70
CA PHE A 14 20.57 -26.98 -38.40
C PHE A 14 19.99 -28.23 -37.70
N PRO A 15 19.86 -28.29 -36.35
CA PRO A 15 20.04 -27.23 -35.33
C PRO A 15 21.09 -27.58 -34.25
N ALA A 16 21.86 -26.63 -33.73
CA ALA A 16 21.56 -25.77 -32.57
C ALA A 16 21.17 -26.54 -31.28
N MET A 17 22.17 -26.91 -30.47
CA MET A 17 22.00 -27.21 -29.04
C MET A 17 21.74 -25.89 -28.30
N ALA A 18 20.48 -25.65 -27.93
CA ALA A 18 20.10 -24.58 -27.04
C ALA A 18 20.44 -24.97 -25.59
N ALA A 19 21.43 -24.30 -25.01
CA ALA A 19 21.58 -24.25 -23.55
C ALA A 19 20.48 -23.32 -23.01
N LEU A 20 19.49 -23.87 -22.32
CA LEU A 20 18.55 -23.08 -21.52
C LEU A 20 19.33 -22.50 -20.33
N MET A 21 19.69 -21.22 -20.42
CA MET A 21 19.90 -20.41 -19.23
C MET A 21 18.52 -19.96 -18.73
N LEU A 22 18.05 -20.58 -17.65
CA LEU A 22 17.03 -19.97 -16.79
C LEU A 22 17.69 -18.76 -16.10
N SER A 23 17.52 -17.58 -16.67
CA SER A 23 17.73 -16.34 -15.94
C SER A 23 16.55 -16.18 -14.96
N ALA A 24 16.78 -16.51 -13.69
CA ALA A 24 15.95 -16.00 -12.61
C ALA A 24 16.16 -14.47 -12.57
N SER A 25 15.26 -13.71 -13.18
CA SER A 25 15.21 -12.27 -12.98
C SER A 25 14.72 -12.02 -11.56
N ALA A 26 15.66 -11.81 -10.63
CA ALA A 26 15.36 -11.07 -9.42
C ALA A 26 14.98 -9.66 -9.87
N ALA A 27 13.67 -9.40 -9.98
CA ALA A 27 13.16 -8.05 -10.18
C ALA A 27 13.42 -7.27 -8.88
N PHE A 28 14.62 -6.70 -8.78
CA PHE A 28 14.83 -5.50 -8.00
C PHE A 28 13.82 -4.45 -8.49
N GLY A 29 13.30 -3.66 -7.55
CA GLY A 29 12.15 -2.77 -7.72
C GLY A 29 12.14 -1.93 -8.99
N GLN A 30 10.97 -1.44 -9.39
CA GLN A 30 10.92 -0.40 -10.41
C GLN A 30 11.85 0.74 -9.99
N ASP A 31 12.77 1.12 -10.87
CA ASP A 31 13.77 2.14 -10.57
C ASP A 31 13.07 3.50 -10.49
N VAL A 32 12.84 3.98 -9.27
CA VAL A 32 12.23 5.29 -8.97
C VAL A 32 13.14 6.44 -9.43
N GLY A 33 14.42 6.14 -9.73
CA GLY A 33 15.45 7.10 -10.08
C GLY A 33 16.02 7.83 -8.84
N PRO A 34 17.13 8.56 -9.01
CA PRO A 34 17.75 9.30 -7.91
C PRO A 34 16.88 10.49 -7.46
N GLN A 35 16.97 10.84 -6.17
CA GLN A 35 16.31 12.01 -5.62
C GLN A 35 16.84 13.31 -6.25
N SER A 36 15.95 14.14 -6.78
CA SER A 36 16.29 15.47 -7.30
C SER A 36 16.57 16.47 -6.18
N GLN A 37 17.23 17.60 -6.50
CA GLN A 37 17.42 18.67 -5.53
C GLN A 37 16.09 19.28 -5.06
N ALA A 38 15.15 19.51 -5.99
CA ALA A 38 13.82 20.03 -5.65
C ALA A 38 13.07 19.09 -4.69
N SER A 39 13.16 17.77 -4.93
CA SER A 39 12.60 16.75 -4.03
C SER A 39 13.21 16.82 -2.63
N ARG A 40 14.53 17.02 -2.51
CA ARG A 40 15.19 17.19 -1.18
C ARG A 40 14.64 18.39 -0.43
N GLU A 41 14.51 19.54 -1.10
CA GLU A 41 13.98 20.77 -0.49
C GLU A 41 12.51 20.60 -0.05
N GLN A 42 11.68 19.92 -0.86
CA GLN A 42 10.29 19.58 -0.51
C GLN A 42 10.23 18.61 0.69
N VAL A 43 11.11 17.60 0.73
CA VAL A 43 11.21 16.67 1.86
C VAL A 43 11.63 17.38 3.14
N GLU A 44 12.64 18.25 3.10
CA GLU A 44 13.07 19.02 4.27
C GLU A 44 11.91 19.86 4.84
N LYS A 45 11.14 20.51 3.97
CA LYS A 45 9.94 21.25 4.35
C LYS A 45 8.88 20.34 4.99
N LEU A 46 8.62 19.17 4.39
CA LEU A 46 7.65 18.21 4.92
C LEU A 46 8.08 17.67 6.30
N VAL A 47 9.35 17.31 6.46
CA VAL A 47 9.92 16.86 7.74
C VAL A 47 9.83 17.97 8.80
N GLY A 48 10.05 19.23 8.42
CA GLY A 48 9.83 20.38 9.29
C GLY A 48 8.40 20.47 9.79
N LEU A 49 7.41 20.38 8.89
CA LEU A 49 5.99 20.39 9.25
C LEU A 49 5.63 19.26 10.23
N TRP A 50 6.13 18.04 9.99
CA TRP A 50 5.93 16.93 10.90
C TRP A 50 6.50 17.22 12.29
N LYS A 51 7.76 17.69 12.36
CA LYS A 51 8.43 18.01 13.63
C LYS A 51 7.67 19.10 14.39
N ASP A 52 7.22 20.15 13.72
CA ASP A 52 6.52 21.27 14.35
C ASP A 52 5.17 20.84 14.92
N HIS A 53 4.38 20.07 14.16
CA HIS A 53 3.05 19.64 14.60
C HIS A 53 3.09 18.52 15.66
N PHE A 54 4.11 17.67 15.65
CA PHE A 54 4.26 16.57 16.60
C PHE A 54 5.17 16.89 17.78
N ALA A 55 5.71 18.09 17.87
CA ALA A 55 6.52 18.52 19.00
C ALA A 55 5.74 18.36 20.32
N GLY A 56 6.29 17.54 21.24
CA GLY A 56 5.68 17.26 22.54
C GLY A 56 4.45 16.34 22.50
N ALA A 57 4.16 15.70 21.36
CA ALA A 57 3.08 14.73 21.24
C ALA A 57 3.55 13.32 21.64
N ASP A 58 3.59 13.05 22.95
CA ASP A 58 4.14 11.79 23.48
C ASP A 58 3.09 10.69 23.68
N SER A 59 1.81 11.05 23.84
CA SER A 59 0.70 10.10 24.03
C SER A 59 -0.07 9.82 22.73
N LEU A 60 -0.80 8.69 22.70
CA LEU A 60 -1.69 8.33 21.59
C LEU A 60 -2.67 9.46 21.24
N GLN A 61 -3.30 10.05 22.26
CA GLN A 61 -4.27 11.12 22.07
C GLN A 61 -3.62 12.41 21.55
N GLN A 62 -2.45 12.78 22.06
CA GLN A 62 -1.73 13.96 21.55
C GLN A 62 -1.30 13.77 20.10
N ARG A 63 -0.79 12.59 19.72
CA ARG A 63 -0.43 12.30 18.32
C ARG A 63 -1.65 12.23 17.40
N ARG A 64 -2.80 11.72 17.90
CA ARG A 64 -4.08 11.78 17.18
C ARG A 64 -4.48 13.23 16.88
N THR A 65 -4.39 14.12 17.88
CA THR A 65 -4.67 15.56 17.71
C THR A 65 -3.67 16.25 16.80
N ALA A 66 -2.36 15.98 16.96
CA ALA A 66 -1.29 16.54 16.13
C ALA A 66 -1.49 16.18 14.65
N PHE A 67 -1.76 14.90 14.36
CA PHE A 67 -1.99 14.45 13.00
C PHE A 67 -3.23 15.11 12.39
N LYS A 68 -4.35 15.14 13.14
CA LYS A 68 -5.57 15.82 12.71
C LYS A 68 -5.31 17.29 12.40
N SER A 69 -4.64 18.01 13.30
CA SER A 69 -4.36 19.45 13.14
C SER A 69 -3.47 19.74 11.95
N LEU A 70 -2.43 18.93 11.71
CA LEU A 70 -1.61 19.05 10.50
C LEU A 70 -2.48 18.87 9.24
N MET A 71 -3.27 17.80 9.18
CA MET A 71 -4.07 17.51 7.99
C MET A 71 -5.24 18.47 7.78
N GLU A 72 -5.69 19.19 8.82
CA GLU A 72 -6.65 20.30 8.64
C GLU A 72 -6.06 21.46 7.82
N THR A 73 -4.73 21.63 7.81
CA THR A 73 -4.05 22.64 6.99
C THR A 73 -3.85 22.22 5.53
N THR A 74 -4.03 20.93 5.21
CA THR A 74 -3.90 20.43 3.84
C THR A 74 -5.19 20.62 3.05
N PRO A 75 -5.10 20.90 1.73
CA PRO A 75 -6.28 21.04 0.90
C PRO A 75 -7.06 19.72 0.81
N GLY A 76 -8.37 19.81 0.63
CA GLY A 76 -9.20 18.64 0.29
C GLY A 76 -8.98 18.20 -1.17
N PRO A 77 -9.47 17.01 -1.54
CA PRO A 77 -9.41 16.54 -2.92
C PRO A 77 -10.21 17.45 -3.86
N THR A 78 -9.70 17.66 -5.08
CA THR A 78 -10.37 18.47 -6.10
C THR A 78 -10.78 17.61 -7.29
N ARG A 79 -11.88 17.97 -7.97
CA ARG A 79 -12.46 17.20 -9.09
C ARG A 79 -12.83 15.76 -8.71
N ILE A 80 -13.27 15.59 -7.46
CA ILE A 80 -13.75 14.33 -6.90
C ILE A 80 -15.17 14.55 -6.38
N GLN A 81 -16.04 13.58 -6.63
CA GLN A 81 -17.34 13.45 -6.00
C GLN A 81 -17.18 12.57 -4.76
N VAL A 82 -17.89 12.91 -3.69
CA VAL A 82 -17.80 12.21 -2.40
C VAL A 82 -19.21 11.88 -1.92
N ARG A 83 -19.40 10.66 -1.43
CA ARG A 83 -20.63 10.21 -0.78
C ARG A 83 -20.28 9.51 0.53
N GLN A 84 -20.92 9.93 1.62
CA GLN A 84 -20.89 9.20 2.89
C GLN A 84 -21.62 7.87 2.73
N VAL A 85 -21.04 6.81 3.26
CA VAL A 85 -21.52 5.44 3.16
C VAL A 85 -21.40 4.77 4.52
N ASP A 86 -22.43 4.02 4.89
CA ASP A 86 -22.39 3.04 5.98
C ASP A 86 -22.08 1.67 5.36
N ALA A 87 -20.86 1.18 5.57
CA ALA A 87 -20.37 -0.11 5.08
C ALA A 87 -20.58 -1.21 6.12
N ASP A 88 -21.85 -1.51 6.43
CA ASP A 88 -22.30 -2.48 7.45
C ASP A 88 -21.82 -2.14 8.88
N GLY A 89 -22.04 -0.91 9.30
CA GLY A 89 -21.67 -0.35 10.60
C GLY A 89 -20.28 0.30 10.62
N ILE A 90 -19.62 0.39 9.46
CA ILE A 90 -18.33 1.06 9.30
C ILE A 90 -18.54 2.36 8.52
N ASP A 91 -18.30 3.50 9.17
CA ASP A 91 -18.36 4.80 8.51
C ASP A 91 -17.31 4.87 7.40
N ALA A 92 -17.71 5.34 6.22
CA ALA A 92 -16.82 5.43 5.06
C ALA A 92 -17.19 6.58 4.12
N GLU A 93 -16.23 7.04 3.33
CA GLU A 93 -16.47 7.89 2.17
C GLU A 93 -16.17 7.11 0.88
N LEU A 94 -17.19 7.03 0.01
CA LEU A 94 -17.01 6.61 -1.37
C LEU A 94 -16.65 7.82 -2.22
N MET A 95 -15.50 7.78 -2.87
CA MET A 95 -14.94 8.85 -3.69
C MET A 95 -14.76 8.39 -5.13
N TRP A 96 -15.10 9.24 -6.10
CA TRP A 96 -14.85 8.94 -7.52
C TRP A 96 -14.58 10.20 -8.34
N PRO A 97 -13.92 10.08 -9.52
CA PRO A 97 -13.65 11.23 -10.39
C PRO A 97 -14.93 11.97 -10.78
N ALA A 98 -14.92 13.30 -10.69
CA ALA A 98 -16.02 14.15 -11.15
C ALA A 98 -16.09 14.24 -12.68
N ARG A 99 -16.38 13.11 -13.35
CA ARG A 99 -16.58 12.97 -14.80
C ARG A 99 -18.00 12.46 -15.06
N LEU A 100 -18.69 13.07 -16.02
CA LEU A 100 -20.11 12.80 -16.36
C LEU A 100 -20.43 11.32 -16.63
N HIS A 101 -19.45 10.53 -17.07
CA HIS A 101 -19.62 9.14 -17.49
C HIS A 101 -18.70 8.17 -16.75
N HIS A 102 -18.21 8.52 -15.55
CA HIS A 102 -17.44 7.56 -14.74
C HIS A 102 -18.38 6.43 -14.26
N PRO A 103 -18.08 5.15 -14.58
CA PRO A 103 -18.91 4.04 -14.15
C PRO A 103 -18.60 3.69 -12.68
N ILE A 104 -19.42 4.20 -11.76
CA ILE A 104 -19.37 3.86 -10.33
C ILE A 104 -19.81 2.40 -10.17
N GLY A 105 -19.14 1.64 -9.30
CA GLY A 105 -19.49 0.25 -9.02
C GLY A 105 -18.68 -0.78 -9.80
N GLU A 106 -17.81 -0.36 -10.72
CA GLU A 106 -17.01 -1.29 -11.53
C GLU A 106 -15.66 -1.61 -10.88
N ARG A 107 -14.87 -0.57 -10.57
CA ARG A 107 -13.51 -0.67 -9.99
C ARG A 107 -13.44 0.09 -8.69
N VAL A 108 -12.82 -0.49 -7.67
CA VAL A 108 -12.65 0.17 -6.38
C VAL A 108 -11.33 -0.15 -5.71
N ILE A 109 -10.76 0.87 -5.08
CA ILE A 109 -9.70 0.72 -4.09
C ILE A 109 -10.35 0.84 -2.71
N LEU A 110 -10.35 -0.23 -1.92
CA LEU A 110 -10.62 -0.15 -0.49
C LEU A 110 -9.39 0.44 0.19
N TYR A 111 -9.49 1.66 0.69
CA TYR A 111 -8.38 2.34 1.33
C TYR A 111 -8.51 2.33 2.86
N ILE A 112 -7.48 1.82 3.52
CA ILE A 112 -7.39 1.68 4.97
C ILE A 112 -6.29 2.61 5.46
N HIS A 113 -6.66 3.65 6.20
CA HIS A 113 -5.75 4.72 6.55
C HIS A 113 -4.68 4.33 7.59
N GLY A 114 -3.51 4.98 7.52
CA GLY A 114 -2.48 4.92 8.54
C GLY A 114 -2.78 5.72 9.80
N GLY A 115 -1.78 5.90 10.66
CA GLY A 115 -1.92 6.52 11.99
C GLY A 115 -1.64 5.58 13.17
N GLY A 116 -0.86 4.52 12.94
CA GLY A 116 -0.41 3.63 14.02
C GLY A 116 -1.57 2.95 14.77
N PHE A 117 -2.65 2.57 14.08
CA PHE A 117 -3.88 1.98 14.65
C PHE A 117 -4.65 2.91 15.62
N SER A 118 -4.10 4.07 15.95
CA SER A 118 -4.52 4.94 17.05
C SER A 118 -4.96 6.32 16.60
N SER A 119 -4.64 6.70 15.37
CA SER A 119 -4.98 7.98 14.75
C SER A 119 -5.27 7.78 13.26
N GLY A 120 -5.43 8.89 12.55
CA GLY A 120 -5.96 8.89 11.20
C GLY A 120 -7.48 8.92 11.21
N SER A 121 -8.03 9.18 10.04
CA SER A 121 -9.46 9.23 9.74
C SER A 121 -9.65 9.49 8.25
N ILE A 122 -10.90 9.44 7.79
CA ILE A 122 -11.31 9.90 6.47
C ILE A 122 -10.70 11.26 6.12
N ARG A 123 -10.80 12.27 7.00
CA ARG A 123 -10.28 13.63 6.73
C ARG A 123 -8.77 13.66 6.53
N THR A 124 -8.03 12.86 7.28
CA THR A 124 -6.55 12.87 7.20
C THR A 124 -6.03 12.25 5.89
N HIS A 125 -6.80 11.37 5.25
CA HIS A 125 -6.36 10.65 4.05
C HIS A 125 -7.17 11.00 2.79
N SER A 126 -8.18 11.89 2.89
CA SER A 126 -9.07 12.20 1.78
C SER A 126 -8.37 12.79 0.55
N LEU A 127 -7.28 13.54 0.75
CA LEU A 127 -6.50 14.08 -0.37
C LEU A 127 -5.81 12.96 -1.17
N LEU A 128 -5.18 12.00 -0.48
CA LEU A 128 -4.56 10.84 -1.13
C LEU A 128 -5.63 9.94 -1.77
N ALA A 129 -6.69 9.62 -1.05
CA ALA A 129 -7.81 8.82 -1.59
C ALA A 129 -8.40 9.46 -2.86
N GLY A 130 -8.63 10.77 -2.86
CA GLY A 130 -9.08 11.49 -4.06
C GLY A 130 -8.05 11.50 -5.18
N SER A 131 -6.75 11.63 -4.87
CA SER A 131 -5.67 11.51 -5.86
C SER A 131 -5.69 10.15 -6.55
N LEU A 132 -5.84 9.08 -5.77
CA LEU A 132 -5.92 7.70 -6.28
C LEU A 132 -7.18 7.47 -7.11
N ALA A 133 -8.35 7.94 -6.66
CA ALA A 133 -9.58 7.84 -7.44
C ALA A 133 -9.42 8.47 -8.84
N LYS A 134 -8.80 9.65 -8.89
CA LYS A 134 -8.50 10.36 -10.15
C LYS A 134 -7.50 9.60 -11.02
N ALA A 135 -6.35 9.23 -10.45
CA ALA A 135 -5.26 8.60 -11.19
C ALA A 135 -5.63 7.21 -11.69
N ALA A 136 -6.28 6.39 -10.85
CA ALA A 136 -6.69 5.03 -11.19
C ALA A 136 -7.98 4.96 -12.03
N SER A 137 -8.68 6.09 -12.20
CA SER A 137 -10.02 6.12 -12.81
C SER A 137 -10.95 5.07 -12.18
N SER A 138 -10.93 4.99 -10.86
CA SER A 138 -11.67 4.04 -10.04
C SER A 138 -12.41 4.75 -8.92
N ASP A 139 -13.33 4.05 -8.30
CA ASP A 139 -13.85 4.44 -6.99
C ASP A 139 -12.76 4.22 -5.93
N VAL A 140 -12.89 4.90 -4.81
CA VAL A 140 -12.13 4.65 -3.58
C VAL A 140 -13.12 4.63 -2.42
N LEU A 141 -13.16 3.52 -1.68
CA LEU A 141 -13.89 3.44 -0.41
C LEU A 141 -12.87 3.66 0.73
N LEU A 142 -12.87 4.86 1.30
CA LEU A 142 -12.01 5.21 2.44
C LEU A 142 -12.78 4.99 3.74
N ILE A 143 -12.35 4.04 4.57
CA ILE A 143 -13.07 3.64 5.79
C ILE A 143 -12.51 4.33 7.03
N ASP A 144 -13.38 4.59 8.01
CA ASP A 144 -13.04 5.10 9.36
C ASP A 144 -13.12 3.92 10.36
N TYR A 145 -12.08 3.08 10.40
CA TYR A 145 -12.07 1.89 11.24
C TYR A 145 -11.85 2.23 12.72
N ARG A 146 -12.26 1.33 13.63
CA ARG A 146 -12.12 1.55 15.08
C ARG A 146 -10.67 1.64 15.54
N LEU A 147 -10.34 2.64 16.37
CA LEU A 147 -8.97 2.94 16.80
C LEU A 147 -8.63 2.41 18.20
N THR A 148 -7.33 2.18 18.43
CA THR A 148 -6.74 1.90 19.76
C THR A 148 -6.49 3.21 20.51
N PRO A 149 -6.64 3.27 21.86
CA PRO A 149 -6.86 2.16 22.80
C PRO A 149 -8.32 1.78 23.04
N GLU A 150 -9.28 2.50 22.47
CA GLU A 150 -10.71 2.25 22.69
C GLU A 150 -11.12 0.85 22.19
N TYR A 151 -10.54 0.45 21.06
CA TYR A 151 -10.71 -0.86 20.47
C TYR A 151 -9.34 -1.47 20.14
N THR A 152 -9.02 -2.58 20.79
CA THR A 152 -7.75 -3.29 20.60
C THR A 152 -7.85 -4.30 19.46
N TYR A 153 -6.71 -4.90 19.09
CA TYR A 153 -6.67 -6.01 18.15
C TYR A 153 -7.71 -7.08 18.52
N PRO A 154 -8.51 -7.62 17.58
CA PRO A 154 -8.41 -7.44 16.12
C PRO A 154 -9.48 -6.51 15.51
N ALA A 155 -10.01 -5.53 16.25
CA ALA A 155 -11.16 -4.72 15.81
C ALA A 155 -10.97 -4.07 14.43
N GLN A 156 -9.81 -3.46 14.21
CA GLN A 156 -9.40 -2.78 12.98
C GLN A 156 -9.51 -3.68 11.75
N ILE A 157 -8.99 -4.91 11.87
CA ILE A 157 -8.98 -5.88 10.78
C ILE A 157 -10.38 -6.45 10.54
N ASN A 158 -11.18 -6.59 11.60
CA ASN A 158 -12.57 -7.01 11.45
C ASN A 158 -13.38 -5.96 10.67
N ASP A 159 -13.15 -4.67 10.93
CA ASP A 159 -13.83 -3.57 10.23
C ASP A 159 -13.43 -3.53 8.75
N ALA A 160 -12.14 -3.67 8.44
CA ALA A 160 -11.66 -3.75 7.07
C ALA A 160 -12.21 -4.97 6.30
N LEU A 161 -12.32 -6.13 6.97
CA LEU A 161 -12.98 -7.32 6.41
C LEU A 161 -14.47 -7.10 6.15
N THR A 162 -15.17 -6.41 7.06
CA THR A 162 -16.57 -6.04 6.88
C THR A 162 -16.73 -5.14 5.66
N ALA A 163 -15.94 -4.07 5.56
CA ALA A 163 -16.00 -3.16 4.41
C ALA A 163 -15.63 -3.84 3.08
N TYR A 164 -14.64 -4.74 3.07
CA TYR A 164 -14.31 -5.53 1.88
C TYR A 164 -15.48 -6.40 1.43
N ARG A 165 -16.16 -7.08 2.36
CA ARG A 165 -17.32 -7.92 2.03
C ARG A 165 -18.53 -7.10 1.63
N TRP A 166 -18.75 -5.95 2.26
CA TRP A 166 -19.78 -5.00 1.88
C TRP A 166 -19.62 -4.56 0.42
N LEU A 167 -18.38 -4.30 -0.07
CA LEU A 167 -18.14 -4.02 -1.49
C LEU A 167 -18.63 -5.16 -2.39
N LEU A 168 -18.29 -6.41 -2.05
CA LEU A 168 -18.71 -7.58 -2.84
C LEU A 168 -20.24 -7.73 -2.85
N ASP A 169 -20.87 -7.56 -1.69
CA ASP A 169 -22.32 -7.67 -1.53
C ASP A 169 -23.07 -6.53 -2.24
N ASN A 170 -22.40 -5.40 -2.51
CA ASN A 170 -22.92 -4.25 -3.26
C ASN A 170 -22.53 -4.27 -4.76
N GLY A 171 -22.06 -5.40 -5.27
CA GLY A 171 -21.90 -5.63 -6.71
C GLY A 171 -20.51 -5.37 -7.27
N TYR A 172 -19.54 -4.95 -6.46
CA TYR A 172 -18.15 -4.92 -6.91
C TYR A 172 -17.64 -6.35 -7.06
N ARG A 173 -17.06 -6.67 -8.22
CA ARG A 173 -16.40 -7.96 -8.42
C ARG A 173 -15.07 -7.98 -7.69
N ASN A 174 -14.74 -9.10 -7.04
CA ASN A 174 -13.49 -9.22 -6.27
C ASN A 174 -12.23 -8.98 -7.12
N ASP A 175 -12.25 -9.38 -8.40
CA ASP A 175 -11.18 -9.13 -9.38
C ASP A 175 -11.16 -7.69 -9.93
N ASN A 176 -12.01 -6.81 -9.41
CA ASN A 176 -11.94 -5.36 -9.58
C ASN A 176 -11.83 -4.60 -8.23
N VAL A 177 -11.53 -5.30 -7.14
CA VAL A 177 -11.20 -4.69 -5.85
C VAL A 177 -9.70 -4.75 -5.62
N VAL A 178 -9.09 -3.61 -5.31
CA VAL A 178 -7.73 -3.54 -4.76
C VAL A 178 -7.83 -3.12 -3.30
N VAL A 179 -7.10 -3.77 -2.40
CA VAL A 179 -7.03 -3.36 -0.99
C VAL A 179 -5.74 -2.60 -0.77
N ALA A 180 -5.84 -1.36 -0.30
CA ALA A 180 -4.70 -0.47 -0.11
C ALA A 180 -4.66 0.10 1.30
N GLY A 181 -3.46 0.40 1.79
CA GLY A 181 -3.31 1.15 3.03
C GLY A 181 -1.87 1.54 3.33
N ASP A 182 -1.69 2.46 4.27
CA ASP A 182 -0.40 3.04 4.60
C ASP A 182 -0.06 2.88 6.10
N GLY A 183 1.22 2.68 6.44
CA GLY A 183 1.66 2.46 7.82
C GLY A 183 0.93 1.30 8.50
N ALA A 184 0.13 1.62 9.53
CA ALA A 184 -0.76 0.66 10.17
C ALA A 184 -1.91 0.20 9.26
N GLY A 185 -2.40 1.05 8.37
CA GLY A 185 -3.37 0.68 7.34
C GLY A 185 -2.80 -0.34 6.35
N GLY A 186 -1.51 -0.25 6.04
CA GLY A 186 -0.80 -1.24 5.22
C GLY A 186 -0.71 -2.61 5.91
N ASN A 187 -0.52 -2.64 7.23
CA ASN A 187 -0.65 -3.86 8.04
C ASN A 187 -2.06 -4.46 7.92
N ILE A 188 -3.09 -3.64 8.18
CA ILE A 188 -4.49 -4.06 8.17
C ILE A 188 -4.90 -4.55 6.77
N ALA A 189 -4.44 -3.91 5.69
CA ALA A 189 -4.68 -4.33 4.32
C ALA A 189 -4.17 -5.76 4.07
N ILE A 190 -2.93 -6.06 4.47
CA ILE A 190 -2.35 -7.39 4.31
C ILE A 190 -3.07 -8.43 5.18
N GLU A 191 -3.31 -8.12 6.46
CA GLU A 191 -4.01 -9.01 7.40
C GLU A 191 -5.46 -9.31 6.98
N THR A 192 -6.16 -8.32 6.38
CA THR A 192 -7.51 -8.49 5.84
C THR A 192 -7.52 -9.58 4.77
N VAL A 193 -6.56 -9.55 3.85
CA VAL A 193 -6.47 -10.55 2.78
C VAL A 193 -6.02 -11.91 3.32
N LEU A 194 -5.05 -11.95 4.24
CA LEU A 194 -4.63 -13.19 4.90
C LEU A 194 -5.80 -13.91 5.58
N ARG A 195 -6.66 -13.18 6.30
CA ARG A 195 -7.84 -13.76 6.95
C ARG A 195 -8.90 -14.19 5.95
N GLN A 196 -9.07 -13.45 4.85
CA GLN A 196 -9.98 -13.83 3.78
C GLN A 196 -9.53 -15.14 3.10
N MET A 197 -8.21 -15.34 2.93
CA MET A 197 -7.60 -16.58 2.43
C MET A 197 -7.85 -17.76 3.38
N GLN A 198 -7.68 -17.56 4.70
CA GLN A 198 -7.89 -18.60 5.71
C GLN A 198 -9.31 -19.19 5.68
N VAL A 199 -10.31 -18.39 5.29
CA VAL A 199 -11.71 -18.84 5.19
C VAL A 199 -12.11 -19.25 3.77
N GLY A 200 -11.16 -19.32 2.82
CA GLY A 200 -11.39 -19.78 1.45
C GLY A 200 -12.37 -18.92 0.66
N LYS A 201 -12.48 -17.62 0.97
CA LYS A 201 -13.38 -16.70 0.26
C LYS A 201 -12.65 -15.93 -0.85
N ALA A 202 -13.43 -15.29 -1.72
CA ALA A 202 -12.93 -14.48 -2.82
C ALA A 202 -11.91 -13.43 -2.33
N LEU A 203 -10.79 -13.32 -3.06
CA LEU A 203 -9.66 -12.44 -2.79
C LEU A 203 -9.70 -11.21 -3.70
N PRO A 204 -9.13 -10.06 -3.27
CA PRO A 204 -9.00 -8.90 -4.13
C PRO A 204 -8.05 -9.17 -5.30
N ALA A 205 -8.13 -8.35 -6.34
CA ALA A 205 -7.26 -8.38 -7.50
C ALA A 205 -5.78 -8.15 -7.14
N ALA A 206 -5.52 -7.26 -6.19
CA ALA A 206 -4.19 -6.96 -5.69
C ALA A 206 -4.21 -6.29 -4.31
N VAL A 207 -3.05 -6.20 -3.68
CA VAL A 207 -2.82 -5.47 -2.42
C VAL A 207 -1.74 -4.41 -2.62
N ILE A 208 -1.95 -3.23 -2.04
CA ILE A 208 -0.97 -2.14 -2.05
C ILE A 208 -0.70 -1.71 -0.61
N ALA A 209 0.55 -1.83 -0.16
CA ALA A 209 0.93 -1.41 1.19
C ALA A 209 2.05 -0.36 1.13
N LEU A 210 1.75 0.81 1.69
CA LEU A 210 2.64 1.98 1.69
C LEU A 210 3.31 2.08 3.06
N SER A 211 4.63 2.00 3.11
CA SER A 211 5.41 2.03 4.35
C SER A 211 4.82 1.14 5.46
N PRO A 212 4.47 -0.13 5.19
CA PRO A 212 3.66 -0.92 6.11
C PRO A 212 4.41 -1.26 7.40
N ILE A 213 3.69 -1.23 8.53
CA ILE A 213 4.18 -1.81 9.79
C ILE A 213 3.98 -3.33 9.71
N THR A 214 5.02 -4.09 9.40
CA THR A 214 4.90 -5.55 9.20
C THR A 214 5.42 -6.36 10.39
N ASP A 215 6.23 -5.72 11.24
CA ASP A 215 6.88 -6.32 12.40
C ASP A 215 6.67 -5.49 13.68
N LEU A 216 5.65 -5.86 14.47
CA LEU A 216 5.38 -5.20 15.75
C LEU A 216 6.43 -5.53 16.83
N ALA A 217 7.42 -6.40 16.54
CA ALA A 217 8.57 -6.63 17.40
C ALA A 217 9.72 -5.64 17.12
N ALA A 218 9.60 -4.79 16.10
CA ALA A 218 10.56 -3.75 15.73
C ALA A 218 12.00 -4.29 15.57
N THR A 219 12.17 -5.38 14.82
CA THR A 219 13.46 -6.09 14.69
C THR A 219 14.26 -5.70 13.45
N GLY A 220 13.74 -4.83 12.59
CA GLY A 220 14.45 -4.33 11.40
C GLY A 220 15.68 -3.51 11.77
N GLY A 221 16.78 -3.64 11.03
CA GLY A 221 18.01 -2.87 11.24
C GLY A 221 17.80 -1.36 11.03
N SER A 222 16.92 -0.99 10.09
CA SER A 222 16.50 0.38 9.83
C SER A 222 15.86 1.07 11.04
N MET A 223 15.32 0.32 12.02
CA MET A 223 14.86 0.89 13.30
C MET A 223 15.98 1.59 14.08
N THR A 224 17.24 1.22 13.81
CA THR A 224 18.42 1.87 14.40
C THR A 224 19.11 2.77 13.40
N SER A 225 19.37 2.31 12.17
CA SER A 225 20.16 3.10 11.20
C SER A 225 19.46 4.36 10.70
N ASN A 226 18.11 4.36 10.68
CA ASN A 226 17.29 5.49 10.23
C ASN A 226 16.59 6.21 11.39
N ALA A 227 16.96 5.92 12.64
CA ALA A 227 16.30 6.48 13.82
C ALA A 227 16.38 8.02 13.88
N GLU A 228 17.42 8.63 13.34
CA GLU A 228 17.59 10.09 13.30
C GLU A 228 16.89 10.75 12.11
N SER A 229 16.59 9.99 11.05
CA SER A 229 15.98 10.52 9.82
C SER A 229 14.46 10.47 9.83
N ASP A 230 13.85 9.56 10.58
CA ASP A 230 12.39 9.41 10.65
C ASP A 230 11.79 10.29 11.77
N PRO A 231 11.03 11.36 11.43
CA PRO A 231 10.48 12.27 12.44
C PRO A 231 9.23 11.73 13.15
N LEU A 232 8.65 10.62 12.68
CA LEU A 232 7.35 10.13 13.14
C LEU A 232 7.44 8.78 13.82
N VAL A 233 8.16 7.84 13.18
CA VAL A 233 8.21 6.46 13.63
C VAL A 233 9.56 6.19 14.25
N GLY A 234 9.53 5.67 15.48
CA GLY A 234 10.72 5.27 16.21
C GLY A 234 10.41 4.10 17.13
N LYS A 235 11.45 3.46 17.66
CA LYS A 235 11.32 2.24 18.47
C LYS A 235 10.40 2.41 19.67
N ASP A 236 10.53 3.53 20.40
CA ASP A 236 9.69 3.82 21.58
C ASP A 236 8.22 4.05 21.20
N TRP A 237 7.99 4.62 20.02
CA TRP A 237 6.65 4.80 19.49
C TRP A 237 6.02 3.48 19.08
N ILE A 238 6.75 2.61 18.36
CA ILE A 238 6.27 1.25 18.04
C ILE A 238 5.96 0.48 19.33
N GLU A 239 6.79 0.59 20.36
CA GLU A 239 6.52 -0.05 21.66
C GLU A 239 5.23 0.47 22.31
N THR A 240 4.98 1.78 22.23
CA THR A 240 3.75 2.41 22.73
C THR A 240 2.52 1.91 21.96
N LEU A 241 2.60 1.90 20.63
CA LEU A 241 1.55 1.38 19.75
C LEU A 241 1.28 -0.09 20.02
N ARG A 242 2.33 -0.91 20.12
CA ARG A 242 2.26 -2.35 20.38
C ARG A 242 1.51 -2.63 21.67
N LYS A 243 1.82 -1.93 22.77
CA LYS A 243 1.14 -2.10 24.06
C LYS A 243 -0.36 -1.79 23.97
N ALA A 244 -0.72 -0.73 23.26
CA ALA A 244 -2.10 -0.32 23.10
C ALA A 244 -2.88 -1.26 22.17
N TYR A 245 -2.29 -1.61 21.02
CA TYR A 245 -2.95 -2.39 19.98
C TYR A 245 -3.05 -3.89 20.29
N LEU A 246 -1.94 -4.54 20.68
CA LEU A 246 -1.90 -6.01 20.83
C LEU A 246 -2.46 -6.53 22.15
N GLY A 247 -2.59 -5.67 23.16
CA GLY A 247 -2.90 -6.09 24.52
C GLY A 247 -1.89 -7.14 25.01
N ARG A 248 -2.32 -8.40 25.15
CA ARG A 248 -1.49 -9.53 25.61
C ARG A 248 -0.90 -10.38 24.47
N LYS A 249 -1.25 -10.10 23.21
CA LYS A 249 -0.78 -10.88 22.06
C LYS A 249 0.72 -10.66 21.82
N SER A 250 1.41 -11.69 21.33
CA SER A 250 2.82 -11.58 20.98
C SER A 250 3.02 -10.61 19.81
N PRO A 251 4.05 -9.74 19.83
CA PRO A 251 4.41 -8.94 18.66
C PRO A 251 4.90 -9.74 17.46
N THR A 252 5.28 -10.99 17.65
CA THR A 252 5.67 -11.90 16.56
C THR A 252 4.54 -12.83 16.12
N ASP A 253 3.31 -12.59 16.60
CA ASP A 253 2.16 -13.40 16.22
C ASP A 253 1.82 -13.16 14.74
N PRO A 254 1.77 -14.22 13.91
CA PRO A 254 1.56 -14.09 12.47
C PRO A 254 0.18 -13.57 12.07
N GLN A 255 -0.77 -13.42 13.00
CA GLN A 255 -2.08 -12.84 12.73
C GLN A 255 -2.17 -11.33 13.03
N ALA A 256 -1.06 -10.72 13.47
CA ALA A 256 -0.97 -9.29 13.76
C ALA A 256 0.29 -8.64 13.17
N SER A 257 1.31 -9.43 12.85
CA SER A 257 2.54 -9.00 12.21
C SER A 257 2.77 -9.84 10.94
N PRO A 258 2.35 -9.33 9.77
CA PRO A 258 2.43 -10.04 8.50
C PRO A 258 3.83 -10.55 8.15
N LEU A 259 4.90 -9.95 8.68
CA LEU A 259 6.25 -10.46 8.51
C LEU A 259 6.41 -11.93 8.94
N TYR A 260 5.61 -12.38 9.91
CA TYR A 260 5.63 -13.75 10.43
C TYR A 260 4.61 -14.68 9.76
N ALA A 261 3.67 -14.16 8.96
CA ALA A 261 2.61 -14.93 8.31
C ALA A 261 3.08 -15.77 7.11
N ASP A 262 2.36 -16.83 6.78
CA ASP A 262 2.51 -17.52 5.49
C ASP A 262 1.82 -16.71 4.38
N LEU A 263 2.53 -16.48 3.28
CA LEU A 263 2.09 -15.68 2.13
C LEU A 263 1.86 -16.54 0.87
N THR A 264 1.93 -17.86 0.97
CA THR A 264 1.68 -18.73 -0.18
C THR A 264 0.25 -18.53 -0.71
N GLY A 265 0.14 -18.22 -2.01
CA GLY A 265 -1.15 -17.94 -2.66
C GLY A 265 -1.68 -16.51 -2.44
N PHE A 266 -0.90 -15.61 -1.83
CA PHE A 266 -1.28 -14.21 -1.66
C PHE A 266 -1.40 -13.49 -3.01
N PRO A 267 -2.35 -12.55 -3.19
CA PRO A 267 -2.50 -11.78 -4.43
C PRO A 267 -1.25 -10.94 -4.78
N PRO A 268 -1.15 -10.41 -6.01
CA PRO A 268 -0.10 -9.47 -6.37
C PRO A 268 0.02 -8.32 -5.36
N LEU A 269 1.25 -7.98 -4.99
CA LEU A 269 1.55 -7.07 -3.89
C LEU A 269 2.48 -5.94 -4.35
N LEU A 270 2.02 -4.69 -4.22
CA LEU A 270 2.86 -3.50 -4.31
C LEU A 270 3.28 -3.05 -2.92
N LEU A 271 4.58 -2.83 -2.75
CA LEU A 271 5.19 -2.27 -1.56
C LEU A 271 5.95 -1.00 -1.92
N GLN A 272 5.53 0.15 -1.39
CA GLN A 272 6.30 1.39 -1.47
C GLN A 272 6.89 1.73 -0.11
N VAL A 273 8.14 2.19 -0.05
CA VAL A 273 8.77 2.69 1.18
C VAL A 273 9.83 3.73 0.86
N GLY A 274 10.00 4.72 1.72
CA GLY A 274 11.04 5.71 1.66
C GLY A 274 12.36 5.20 2.25
N SER A 275 13.48 5.53 1.63
CA SER A 275 14.79 5.08 2.13
C SER A 275 15.18 5.73 3.47
N GLY A 276 14.52 6.81 3.87
CA GLY A 276 14.75 7.52 5.14
C GLY A 276 13.93 6.99 6.31
N GLU A 277 13.10 5.97 6.09
CA GLU A 277 12.17 5.45 7.10
C GLU A 277 12.78 4.38 7.99
N VAL A 278 12.33 4.31 9.24
CA VAL A 278 12.64 3.16 10.09
C VAL A 278 11.94 1.87 9.64
N LEU A 279 10.88 1.97 8.83
CA LEU A 279 10.11 0.84 8.28
C LEU A 279 10.68 0.28 6.95
N LEU A 280 11.85 0.76 6.51
CA LEU A 280 12.52 0.27 5.32
C LEU A 280 12.74 -1.25 5.36
N ASP A 281 13.36 -1.77 6.44
CA ASP A 281 13.62 -3.20 6.55
C ASP A 281 12.36 -4.03 6.79
N ASP A 282 11.32 -3.47 7.41
CA ASP A 282 10.00 -4.14 7.51
C ASP A 282 9.44 -4.44 6.12
N THR A 283 9.54 -3.46 5.22
CA THR A 283 9.07 -3.56 3.85
C THR A 283 9.92 -4.53 3.04
N LEU A 284 11.26 -4.38 3.09
CA LEU A 284 12.17 -5.21 2.30
C LEU A 284 12.16 -6.69 2.74
N ARG A 285 12.07 -6.95 4.05
CA ARG A 285 11.98 -8.32 4.57
C ARG A 285 10.67 -8.99 4.21
N LEU A 286 9.54 -8.26 4.28
CA LEU A 286 8.26 -8.77 3.80
C LEU A 286 8.30 -9.07 2.30
N ALA A 287 8.89 -8.18 1.50
CA ALA A 287 9.02 -8.36 0.05
C ALA A 287 9.81 -9.63 -0.30
N ASP A 288 10.97 -9.86 0.33
CA ASP A 288 11.77 -11.08 0.13
C ASP A 288 10.97 -12.33 0.52
N LYS A 289 10.29 -12.30 1.67
CA LYS A 289 9.46 -13.41 2.13
C LYS A 289 8.33 -13.74 1.16
N ALA A 290 7.60 -12.71 0.71
CA ALA A 290 6.49 -12.84 -0.24
C ALA A 290 6.97 -13.44 -1.58
N ARG A 291 8.10 -12.95 -2.12
CA ARG A 291 8.71 -13.51 -3.34
C ARG A 291 9.07 -14.98 -3.19
N ARG A 292 9.67 -15.36 -2.05
CA ARG A 292 10.00 -16.76 -1.75
C ARG A 292 8.76 -17.65 -1.62
N ALA A 293 7.62 -17.08 -1.23
CA ALA A 293 6.34 -17.76 -1.19
C ALA A 293 5.62 -17.83 -2.56
N GLY A 294 6.22 -17.29 -3.62
CA GLY A 294 5.69 -17.30 -4.99
C GLY A 294 4.74 -16.15 -5.32
N VAL A 295 4.69 -15.10 -4.49
CA VAL A 295 3.85 -13.91 -4.72
C VAL A 295 4.49 -13.01 -5.76
N ASP A 296 3.69 -12.47 -6.68
CA ASP A 296 4.12 -11.38 -7.57
C ASP A 296 4.28 -10.08 -6.78
N VAL A 297 5.52 -9.66 -6.55
CA VAL A 297 5.84 -8.52 -5.68
C VAL A 297 6.59 -7.44 -6.44
N THR A 298 5.93 -6.27 -6.53
CA THR A 298 6.58 -5.02 -6.91
C THR A 298 7.00 -4.28 -5.65
N THR A 299 8.27 -3.88 -5.58
CA THR A 299 8.79 -3.06 -4.47
C THR A 299 9.33 -1.76 -5.03
N GLU A 300 9.08 -0.64 -4.38
CA GLU A 300 9.63 0.66 -4.75
C GLU A 300 10.25 1.29 -3.52
N VAL A 301 11.57 1.50 -3.55
CA VAL A 301 12.29 2.23 -2.51
C VAL A 301 12.52 3.64 -3.01
N TRP A 302 11.87 4.62 -2.38
CA TRP A 302 11.90 6.01 -2.78
C TRP A 302 13.02 6.77 -2.06
N PRO A 303 14.07 7.22 -2.79
CA PRO A 303 15.25 7.79 -2.15
C PRO A 303 14.94 9.07 -1.36
N GLY A 304 15.34 9.10 -0.09
CA GLY A 304 15.21 10.24 0.81
C GLY A 304 13.79 10.53 1.31
N MET A 305 12.78 9.75 0.92
CA MET A 305 11.40 9.98 1.34
C MET A 305 11.19 9.63 2.83
N PRO A 306 10.42 10.44 3.58
CA PRO A 306 10.02 10.17 4.96
C PRO A 306 8.75 9.30 5.01
N HIS A 307 8.37 8.83 6.20
CA HIS A 307 7.14 8.06 6.41
C HIS A 307 5.89 8.81 5.92
N GLN A 308 4.99 8.10 5.24
CA GLN A 308 3.71 8.61 4.73
C GLN A 308 3.84 9.83 3.78
N TRP A 309 4.93 9.95 3.03
CA TRP A 309 5.12 11.07 2.09
C TRP A 309 3.98 11.17 1.05
N GLN A 310 3.34 10.04 0.71
CA GLN A 310 2.22 9.96 -0.22
C GLN A 310 1.01 10.79 0.20
N LEU A 311 0.87 11.16 1.48
CA LEU A 311 -0.23 11.99 1.96
C LEU A 311 -0.16 13.45 1.45
N PHE A 312 0.95 13.86 0.84
CA PHE A 312 1.21 15.24 0.47
C PHE A 312 1.44 15.47 -1.04
N PRO A 313 0.56 14.96 -1.94
CA PRO A 313 0.74 15.10 -3.39
C PRO A 313 0.63 16.56 -3.87
N SER A 314 0.10 17.47 -3.03
CA SER A 314 0.08 18.91 -3.32
C SER A 314 1.34 19.67 -2.91
N LEU A 315 2.24 19.04 -2.13
CA LEU A 315 3.45 19.67 -1.58
C LEU A 315 4.74 19.05 -2.14
N LEU A 316 4.70 17.76 -2.48
CA LEU A 316 5.85 16.95 -2.85
C LEU A 316 5.57 16.23 -4.17
N ASP A 317 6.38 16.51 -5.20
CA ASP A 317 6.17 15.97 -6.55
C ASP A 317 6.32 14.45 -6.55
N ASP A 318 7.22 13.91 -5.73
CA ASP A 318 7.41 12.47 -5.56
C ASP A 318 6.20 11.78 -4.91
N ALA A 319 5.37 12.50 -4.15
CA ALA A 319 4.12 11.95 -3.61
C ALA A 319 3.04 11.83 -4.70
N ASP A 320 2.98 12.78 -5.64
CA ASP A 320 2.11 12.68 -6.82
C ASP A 320 2.59 11.55 -7.74
N ARG A 321 3.89 11.46 -8.02
CA ARG A 321 4.47 10.34 -8.78
C ARG A 321 4.19 8.99 -8.12
N ALA A 322 4.35 8.88 -6.80
CA ALA A 322 4.02 7.66 -6.08
C ALA A 322 2.53 7.30 -6.22
N SER A 323 1.63 8.29 -6.21
CA SER A 323 0.19 8.10 -6.46
C SER A 323 -0.08 7.59 -7.89
N GLN A 324 0.66 8.07 -8.89
CA GLN A 324 0.56 7.55 -10.26
C GLN A 324 1.02 6.08 -10.34
N ASN A 325 2.14 5.72 -9.73
CA ASN A 325 2.61 4.32 -9.70
C ASN A 325 1.59 3.39 -9.00
N ILE A 326 0.99 3.83 -7.89
CA ILE A 326 -0.07 3.10 -7.19
C ILE A 326 -1.26 2.87 -8.13
N ALA A 327 -1.70 3.93 -8.83
CA ALA A 327 -2.81 3.86 -9.77
C ALA A 327 -2.51 2.93 -10.96
N GLU A 328 -1.33 3.01 -11.55
CA GLU A 328 -0.90 2.13 -12.64
C GLU A 328 -0.88 0.67 -12.20
N PHE A 329 -0.41 0.40 -10.98
CA PHE A 329 -0.45 -0.94 -10.40
C PHE A 329 -1.89 -1.43 -10.23
N ALA A 330 -2.79 -0.61 -9.69
CA ALA A 330 -4.20 -0.97 -9.54
C ALA A 330 -4.85 -1.24 -10.92
N ILE A 331 -4.68 -0.34 -11.89
CA ILE A 331 -5.19 -0.47 -13.26
C ILE A 331 -4.71 -1.75 -13.94
N ARG A 332 -3.44 -2.12 -13.73
CA ARG A 332 -2.88 -3.35 -14.30
C ARG A 332 -3.60 -4.61 -13.83
N HIS A 333 -4.09 -4.60 -12.60
CA HIS A 333 -4.67 -5.76 -11.92
C HIS A 333 -6.20 -5.80 -11.93
N PHE A 334 -6.89 -4.67 -12.11
CA PHE A 334 -8.32 -4.70 -12.37
C PHE A 334 -8.63 -5.55 -13.61
N ALA A 335 -9.61 -6.44 -13.50
CA ALA A 335 -10.12 -7.21 -14.62
C ALA A 335 -10.71 -6.29 -15.70
N ASP A 336 -11.45 -5.26 -15.28
CA ASP A 336 -12.06 -4.27 -16.17
C ASP A 336 -11.22 -2.99 -16.22
N LYS A 337 -10.24 -2.95 -17.12
CA LYS A 337 -9.32 -1.81 -17.26
C LYS A 337 -10.05 -0.54 -17.74
N PRO A 338 -9.63 0.67 -17.29
CA PRO A 338 -10.16 1.92 -17.83
C PRO A 338 -9.96 1.98 -19.35
N GLN A 339 -10.94 2.52 -20.07
CA GLN A 339 -10.79 2.87 -21.48
C GLN A 339 -9.95 4.15 -21.57
N GLU A 340 -8.98 4.19 -22.50
CA GLU A 340 -8.07 5.32 -22.72
C GLU A 340 -8.76 6.65 -23.08
#